data_AF-V4JLS6-F1
#
_entry.id   AF-V4JLS6-F1
#
_cell.length_a   1.000
_cell.length_b   1.000
_cell.length_c   1.000
_cell.angle_alpha   90.00
_cell.angle_beta   90.00
_cell.angle_gamma   90.00
#
_symmetry.space_group_name_H-M   'P 1'
#
loop_
_entity.id
_entity.type
_entity.pdbx_description
1 polymer ?
#
loop_
_entity_poly.entity_id
_entity_poly.type
_entity_poly.pdbx_seq_one_letter_code
_entity_poly.pdbx_strand_id
1 'polypeptide(L)'
;MDFPDPLRWIRLGQEKAKDGRLSEEDLAIPTMPGLLNLAGVREVRGPYKLRWTCCGLYEVLVNGGGNVAEVPREPALDFAVNYESYTAGRGAEALLEDGLPFNPLAWEPQVFVDHSEAGLCFTLENRSLCLPKALPWSPAQQASRLEPKPLGQEKLKVGFLELDHNGTLESLGRGLRAWVGKEVSAAVSAAGATLLLKEDTVNMRTGLFDFMVSVLYPLRFVSFRLRPGSSLTTNVLTLKGPTAVSIVSPNPFKALIKDGSLTIEAPRGSLLYVVEGGEVQAFRTLLEAIVRWGGRSKMRLGSVMPGPAAVLADSVRSESAGTVDLNLLVLNPTGYDGEPEIRLNLPVERAEVCSHLGCLEVPGDKRGTLRVPAPSGCYCLAKLKIKRASKP
;
A
#
# COMPACT_ATOMS: atom_id res chain seq x y z
N MET A 1 -8.07 10.24 20.15
CA MET A 1 -8.12 10.65 18.73
C MET A 1 -8.41 9.40 17.94
N ASP A 2 -9.45 9.42 17.12
CA ASP A 2 -9.77 8.29 16.25
C ASP A 2 -8.91 8.42 14.99
N PHE A 3 -7.81 7.66 14.94
CA PHE A 3 -7.00 7.57 13.73
C PHE A 3 -7.75 6.73 12.68
N PRO A 4 -7.74 7.12 11.39
CA PRO A 4 -8.22 6.24 10.33
C PRO A 4 -7.38 4.96 10.33
N ASP A 5 -7.96 3.82 9.93
CA ASP A 5 -7.28 2.52 9.92
C ASP A 5 -7.44 1.76 8.59
N PRO A 6 -7.01 2.33 7.44
CA PRO A 6 -7.15 1.69 6.13
C PRO A 6 -6.46 0.33 6.04
N LEU A 7 -5.41 0.13 6.83
CA LEU A 7 -4.60 -1.09 6.84
C LEU A 7 -5.01 -2.06 7.97
N ARG A 8 -6.06 -1.76 8.73
CA ARG A 8 -6.52 -2.56 9.88
C ARG A 8 -5.44 -2.79 10.94
N TRP A 9 -4.37 -1.99 10.96
CA TRP A 9 -3.25 -2.17 11.88
C TRP A 9 -3.65 -1.77 13.31
N ILE A 10 -4.44 -0.70 13.48
CA ILE A 10 -4.95 -0.32 14.80
C ILE A 10 -5.83 -1.43 15.34
N ARG A 11 -6.77 -1.93 14.52
CA ARG A 11 -7.65 -3.05 14.87
C ARG A 11 -6.86 -4.32 15.18
N LEU A 12 -5.86 -4.67 14.38
CA LEU A 12 -5.00 -5.82 14.62
C LEU A 12 -4.28 -5.71 15.97
N GLY A 13 -3.73 -4.54 16.30
CA GLY A 13 -3.12 -4.29 17.60
C GLY A 13 -4.10 -4.46 18.76
N GLN A 14 -5.34 -3.96 18.61
CA GLN A 14 -6.40 -4.15 19.60
C GLN A 14 -6.79 -5.62 19.77
N GLU A 15 -6.91 -6.36 18.67
CA GLU A 15 -7.23 -7.80 18.67
C GLU A 15 -6.13 -8.61 19.36
N LYS A 16 -4.85 -8.32 19.07
CA LYS A 16 -3.69 -8.97 19.71
C LYS A 16 -3.57 -8.63 21.20
N ALA A 17 -4.03 -7.45 21.62
CA ALA A 17 -3.97 -7.03 23.01
C ALA A 17 -5.16 -7.49 23.87
N LYS A 18 -6.23 -8.02 23.27
CA LYS A 18 -7.54 -8.23 23.92
C LYS A 18 -7.46 -9.02 25.23
N ASP A 19 -6.60 -10.04 25.27
CA ASP A 19 -6.45 -10.92 26.44
C ASP A 19 -5.29 -10.50 27.35
N GLY A 20 -4.67 -9.34 27.08
CA GLY A 20 -3.51 -8.81 27.80
C GLY A 20 -2.28 -9.72 27.71
N ARG A 21 -2.25 -10.66 26.77
CA ARG A 21 -1.17 -11.64 26.58
C ARG A 21 -0.76 -11.76 25.11
N LEU A 22 0.54 -11.87 24.86
CA LEU A 22 1.12 -12.14 23.54
C LEU A 22 1.72 -13.54 23.49
N SER A 23 1.57 -14.24 22.36
CA SER A 23 2.26 -15.49 22.08
C SER A 23 3.72 -15.26 21.62
N GLU A 24 4.52 -16.33 21.51
CA GLU A 24 5.85 -16.23 20.88
C GLU A 24 5.76 -15.84 19.39
N GLU A 25 4.73 -16.31 18.68
CA GLU A 25 4.45 -15.94 17.29
C GLU A 25 4.15 -14.44 17.16
N ASP A 26 3.42 -13.86 18.13
CA ASP A 26 3.15 -12.43 18.16
C ASP A 26 4.42 -11.61 18.38
N LEU A 27 5.33 -12.12 19.22
CA LEU A 27 6.63 -11.48 19.46
C LEU A 27 7.60 -11.64 18.29
N ALA A 28 7.38 -12.60 17.40
CA ALA A 28 8.12 -12.76 16.16
C ALA A 28 7.72 -11.73 15.08
N ILE A 29 6.63 -10.97 15.28
CA ILE A 29 6.30 -9.81 14.44
C ILE A 29 7.23 -8.64 14.82
N PRO A 30 8.16 -8.22 13.94
CA PRO A 30 9.21 -7.27 14.31
C PRO A 30 8.71 -5.91 14.81
N THR A 31 7.50 -5.53 14.42
CA THR A 31 6.88 -4.25 14.70
C THR A 31 5.72 -4.32 15.70
N MET A 32 5.51 -5.47 16.36
CA MET A 32 4.50 -5.64 17.42
C MET A 32 4.51 -4.50 18.47
N PRO A 33 5.67 -4.00 18.95
CA PRO A 33 5.71 -2.87 19.88
C PRO A 33 5.03 -1.61 19.32
N GLY A 34 5.39 -1.24 18.08
CA GLY A 34 4.83 -0.08 17.41
C GLY A 34 3.35 -0.26 17.12
N LEU A 35 2.93 -1.48 16.77
CA LEU A 35 1.54 -1.84 16.54
C LEU A 35 0.66 -1.66 17.78
N LEU A 36 1.13 -2.14 18.94
CA LEU A 36 0.42 -2.01 20.21
C LEU A 36 0.37 -0.56 20.68
N ASN A 37 1.46 0.19 20.54
CA ASN A 37 1.49 1.62 20.82
C ASN A 37 0.49 2.39 19.95
N LEU A 38 0.40 2.05 18.66
CA LEU A 38 -0.59 2.63 17.75
C LEU A 38 -2.03 2.33 18.21
N ALA A 39 -2.26 1.12 18.73
CA ALA A 39 -3.55 0.70 19.30
C ALA A 39 -3.84 1.31 20.70
N GLY A 40 -2.95 2.14 21.26
CA GLY A 40 -3.09 2.73 22.59
C GLY A 40 -2.78 1.77 23.74
N VAL A 41 -2.19 0.61 23.45
CA VAL A 41 -1.87 -0.45 24.40
C VAL A 41 -0.45 -0.27 24.90
N ARG A 42 -0.29 0.07 26.18
CA ARG A 42 1.01 0.40 26.79
C ARG A 42 1.67 -0.74 27.55
N GLU A 43 0.90 -1.76 27.92
CA GLU A 43 1.39 -2.91 28.67
C GLU A 43 0.65 -4.17 28.24
N VAL A 44 1.40 -5.24 28.02
CA VAL A 44 0.92 -6.61 27.77
C VAL A 44 1.86 -7.59 28.46
N ARG A 45 1.35 -8.76 28.83
CA ARG A 45 2.15 -9.83 29.46
C ARG A 45 2.57 -10.85 28.40
N GLY A 46 3.86 -10.99 28.13
CA GLY A 46 4.37 -12.10 27.32
C GLY A 46 4.95 -13.21 28.22
N PRO A 47 5.79 -14.10 27.66
CA PRO A 47 6.75 -14.88 28.45
C PRO A 47 7.66 -13.99 29.33
N TYR A 48 7.73 -12.68 29.04
CA TYR A 48 8.40 -11.65 29.82
C TYR A 48 7.48 -10.44 30.05
N LYS A 49 7.78 -9.61 31.07
CA LYS A 49 7.12 -8.31 31.24
C LYS A 49 7.78 -7.29 30.30
N LEU A 50 7.01 -6.74 29.37
CA LEU A 50 7.50 -5.83 28.34
C LEU A 50 7.01 -4.41 28.63
N ARG A 51 7.90 -3.42 28.53
CA ARG A 51 7.56 -1.99 28.55
C ARG A 51 8.04 -1.34 27.26
N TRP A 52 7.19 -0.53 26.66
CA TRP A 52 7.46 0.10 25.37
C TRP A 52 7.97 1.53 25.56
N THR A 53 8.95 1.91 24.74
CA THR A 53 9.30 3.32 24.48
C THR A 53 8.74 3.73 23.12
N CYS A 54 8.72 5.03 22.83
CA CYS A 54 8.31 5.51 21.50
C CYS A 54 9.16 4.82 20.41
N CYS A 55 8.63 4.83 19.19
CA CYS A 55 9.47 4.68 18.01
C CYS A 55 10.06 3.27 17.79
N GLY A 56 9.39 2.22 18.31
CA GLY A 56 9.70 0.82 18.00
C GLY A 56 10.76 0.17 18.88
N LEU A 57 11.18 0.84 19.97
CA LEU A 57 12.13 0.30 20.95
C LEU A 57 11.39 -0.32 22.15
N TYR A 58 11.81 -1.52 22.57
CA TYR A 58 11.24 -2.23 23.71
C TYR A 58 12.27 -2.56 24.80
N GLU A 59 11.80 -2.56 26.05
CA GLU A 59 12.55 -2.92 27.24
C GLU A 59 11.98 -4.23 27.81
N VAL A 60 12.83 -5.26 27.89
CA VAL A 60 12.48 -6.51 28.57
C VAL A 60 12.83 -6.33 30.05
N LEU A 61 11.81 -6.36 30.91
CA LEU A 61 11.98 -6.25 32.35
C LEU A 61 12.29 -7.63 32.93
N VAL A 62 13.55 -7.85 33.31
CA VAL A 62 13.98 -9.05 34.03
C VAL A 62 14.41 -8.64 35.44
N ASN A 63 13.69 -9.11 36.47
CA ASN A 63 14.02 -8.90 37.89
C ASN A 63 14.25 -7.43 38.30
N GLY A 64 13.48 -6.48 37.75
CA GLY A 64 13.53 -5.07 38.15
C GLY A 64 14.59 -4.20 37.45
N GLY A 65 15.42 -4.79 36.58
CA GLY A 65 16.28 -4.08 35.64
C GLY A 65 15.80 -4.29 34.19
N GLY A 66 15.74 -3.23 33.41
CA GLY A 66 15.35 -3.31 32.01
C GLY A 66 16.56 -3.44 31.10
N ASN A 67 16.57 -4.46 30.23
CA ASN A 67 17.52 -4.56 29.12
C ASN A 67 16.79 -4.21 27.82
N VAL A 68 17.42 -3.34 27.01
CA VAL A 68 17.01 -3.04 25.63
C VAL A 68 17.13 -4.34 24.85
N ALA A 69 16.06 -4.77 24.19
CA ALA A 69 16.09 -6.00 23.41
C ALA A 69 15.95 -5.69 21.91
N GLU A 70 16.69 -6.44 21.11
CA GLU A 70 16.85 -6.27 19.66
C GLU A 70 15.65 -6.83 18.89
N VAL A 71 15.47 -6.39 17.64
CA VAL A 71 14.52 -6.99 16.69
C VAL A 71 14.67 -8.53 16.70
N PRO A 72 13.58 -9.33 16.67
CA PRO A 72 13.68 -10.79 16.62
C PRO A 72 14.65 -11.23 15.52
N ARG A 73 15.57 -12.13 15.88
CA ARG A 73 16.64 -12.62 14.97
C ARG A 73 16.07 -13.28 13.72
N GLU A 74 14.91 -13.88 13.82
CA GLU A 74 14.16 -14.48 12.72
C GLU A 74 12.72 -13.96 12.76
N PRO A 75 12.30 -13.13 11.78
CA PRO A 75 10.95 -12.58 11.77
C PRO A 75 9.92 -13.67 11.40
N ALA A 76 8.69 -13.53 11.88
CA ALA A 76 7.59 -14.44 11.55
C ALA A 76 7.39 -14.53 10.02
N LEU A 77 7.69 -15.69 9.43
CA LEU A 77 7.55 -15.88 7.97
C LEU A 77 6.08 -16.03 7.54
N ASP A 78 5.21 -16.51 8.42
CA ASP A 78 3.79 -16.65 8.13
C ASP A 78 3.00 -15.51 8.79
N PHE A 79 3.09 -14.32 8.19
CA PHE A 79 2.35 -13.13 8.65
C PHE A 79 1.64 -12.43 7.48
N ALA A 80 0.32 -12.39 7.54
CA ALA A 80 -0.49 -11.66 6.59
C ALA A 80 -1.77 -11.09 7.22
N VAL A 81 -2.36 -10.11 6.55
CA VAL A 81 -3.58 -9.42 6.94
C VAL A 81 -4.58 -9.49 5.79
N ASN A 82 -5.83 -9.81 6.07
CA ASN A 82 -6.91 -9.69 5.09
C ASN A 82 -7.35 -8.22 5.01
N TYR A 83 -6.82 -7.49 4.04
CA TYR A 83 -7.18 -6.09 3.85
C TYR A 83 -8.54 -5.97 3.16
N GLU A 84 -9.40 -5.15 3.75
CA GLU A 84 -10.72 -4.85 3.20
C GLU A 84 -10.68 -3.54 2.42
N SER A 85 -11.71 -3.29 1.60
CA SER A 85 -11.83 -2.01 0.93
C SER A 85 -11.94 -0.85 1.92
N TYR A 86 -11.21 0.23 1.66
CA TYR A 86 -11.24 1.45 2.45
C TYR A 86 -11.85 2.61 1.66
N THR A 87 -12.83 3.30 2.24
CA THR A 87 -13.42 4.50 1.62
C THR A 87 -12.66 5.74 2.07
N ALA A 88 -11.77 6.24 1.21
CA ALA A 88 -11.03 7.46 1.42
C ALA A 88 -11.74 8.69 0.82
N GLY A 89 -11.28 9.89 1.17
CA GLY A 89 -11.81 11.15 0.63
C GLY A 89 -13.26 11.45 1.01
N ARG A 90 -13.76 10.94 2.14
CA ARG A 90 -15.13 11.22 2.61
C ARG A 90 -15.34 12.72 2.79
N GLY A 91 -16.42 13.27 2.25
CA GLY A 91 -16.71 14.70 2.36
C GLY A 91 -15.98 15.59 1.35
N ALA A 92 -15.25 15.01 0.38
CA ALA A 92 -14.47 15.78 -0.60
C ALA A 92 -15.35 16.71 -1.47
N GLU A 93 -16.65 16.46 -1.58
CA GLU A 93 -17.63 17.39 -2.16
C GLU A 93 -17.61 18.77 -1.47
N ALA A 94 -17.19 18.86 -0.21
CA ALA A 94 -17.05 20.12 0.51
C ALA A 94 -15.88 20.99 0.01
N LEU A 95 -14.93 20.41 -0.74
CA LEU A 95 -13.81 21.15 -1.35
C LEU A 95 -14.22 21.92 -2.62
N LEU A 96 -15.27 21.46 -3.31
CA LEU A 96 -15.59 21.87 -4.68
C LEU A 96 -17.09 22.15 -4.83
N GLU A 97 -17.46 23.37 -5.24
CA GLU A 97 -18.89 23.74 -5.41
C GLU A 97 -19.61 22.92 -6.50
N ASP A 98 -18.87 22.31 -7.45
CA ASP A 98 -19.43 21.59 -8.60
C ASP A 98 -19.41 20.04 -8.47
N GLY A 99 -19.17 19.48 -7.27
CA GLY A 99 -19.29 18.02 -7.05
C GLY A 99 -18.33 17.14 -7.88
N LEU A 100 -17.16 17.69 -8.23
CA LEU A 100 -16.14 17.03 -9.06
C LEU A 100 -15.22 16.12 -8.20
N PRO A 101 -14.57 15.10 -8.79
CA PRO A 101 -13.95 13.97 -8.09
C PRO A 101 -12.56 14.27 -7.53
N PHE A 102 -12.09 13.33 -6.71
CA PHE A 102 -10.95 13.48 -5.82
C PHE A 102 -10.01 12.27 -5.92
N ASN A 103 -8.72 12.48 -6.21
CA ASN A 103 -7.69 11.46 -6.03
C ASN A 103 -7.23 11.48 -4.56
N PRO A 104 -7.57 10.47 -3.74
CA PRO A 104 -7.18 10.45 -2.35
C PRO A 104 -5.70 10.10 -2.17
N LEU A 105 -5.01 9.51 -3.14
CA LEU A 105 -3.65 9.03 -2.96
C LEU A 105 -2.59 10.11 -3.17
N ALA A 106 -2.93 11.30 -3.67
CA ALA A 106 -1.97 12.39 -3.91
C ALA A 106 -0.71 12.05 -4.78
N TRP A 107 -0.55 10.80 -5.24
CA TRP A 107 0.37 10.28 -6.25
C TRP A 107 -0.41 9.67 -7.43
N GLU A 108 0.29 9.38 -8.52
CA GLU A 108 -0.30 8.76 -9.72
C GLU A 108 -0.32 7.23 -9.58
N PRO A 109 -1.51 6.58 -9.64
CA PRO A 109 -1.60 5.13 -9.60
C PRO A 109 -0.84 4.46 -10.75
N GLN A 110 -0.28 3.29 -10.49
CA GLN A 110 0.54 2.57 -11.48
C GLN A 110 -0.05 1.22 -11.90
N VAL A 111 -1.03 0.68 -11.16
CA VAL A 111 -1.60 -0.64 -11.43
C VAL A 111 -3.07 -0.62 -11.87
N PHE A 112 -3.51 -1.68 -12.55
CA PHE A 112 -4.91 -1.94 -12.86
C PHE A 112 -5.59 -2.53 -11.62
N VAL A 113 -6.74 -1.99 -11.20
CA VAL A 113 -7.40 -2.38 -9.94
C VAL A 113 -8.87 -2.75 -10.17
N ASP A 114 -9.27 -3.93 -9.68
CA ASP A 114 -10.67 -4.35 -9.71
C ASP A 114 -11.49 -3.60 -8.64
N HIS A 115 -12.25 -2.61 -9.10
CA HIS A 115 -13.27 -1.93 -8.32
C HIS A 115 -14.51 -1.87 -9.18
N SER A 116 -15.37 -2.88 -9.05
CA SER A 116 -16.68 -2.92 -9.68
C SER A 116 -17.59 -1.82 -9.11
N GLU A 117 -17.32 -0.58 -9.52
CA GLU A 117 -18.21 0.55 -9.77
C GLU A 117 -17.37 1.72 -10.35
N ALA A 118 -17.44 1.83 -11.69
CA ALA A 118 -16.96 2.90 -12.56
C ALA A 118 -15.43 3.07 -12.72
N GLY A 119 -14.95 2.68 -13.92
CA GLY A 119 -13.62 2.86 -14.48
C GLY A 119 -13.58 2.37 -15.94
N LEU A 120 -12.41 2.35 -16.57
CA LEU A 120 -12.20 1.71 -17.87
C LEU A 120 -12.02 0.21 -17.64
N CYS A 121 -13.09 -0.56 -17.78
CA CYS A 121 -13.04 -1.98 -17.50
C CYS A 121 -12.82 -2.76 -18.79
N PHE A 122 -11.87 -3.69 -18.76
CA PHE A 122 -11.71 -4.70 -19.79
C PHE A 122 -12.07 -6.03 -19.18
N THR A 123 -12.79 -6.82 -19.98
CA THR A 123 -13.19 -8.16 -19.59
C THR A 123 -12.04 -9.10 -19.86
N LEU A 124 -11.48 -9.65 -18.80
CA LEU A 124 -10.51 -10.73 -18.88
C LEU A 124 -11.22 -11.99 -18.43
N GLU A 125 -11.65 -12.78 -19.42
CA GLU A 125 -12.53 -13.93 -19.24
C GLU A 125 -13.90 -13.55 -18.64
N ASN A 126 -14.11 -13.78 -17.35
CA ASN A 126 -15.37 -13.52 -16.63
C ASN A 126 -15.22 -12.48 -15.52
N ARG A 127 -14.03 -11.91 -15.34
CA ARG A 127 -13.80 -10.81 -14.40
C ARG A 127 -13.51 -9.52 -15.14
N SER A 128 -14.10 -8.45 -14.65
CA SER A 128 -13.83 -7.10 -15.13
C SER A 128 -12.63 -6.56 -14.38
N LEU A 129 -11.49 -6.44 -15.05
CA LEU A 129 -10.38 -5.68 -14.50
C LEU A 129 -10.58 -4.23 -14.91
N CYS A 130 -10.72 -3.37 -13.92
CA CYS A 130 -10.95 -1.95 -14.15
C CYS A 130 -9.64 -1.17 -14.02
N LEU A 131 -9.45 -0.21 -14.91
CA LEU A 131 -8.54 0.89 -14.65
C LEU A 131 -9.21 1.82 -13.64
N PRO A 132 -8.47 2.29 -12.61
CA PRO A 132 -8.95 3.38 -11.78
C PRO A 132 -9.40 4.54 -12.66
N LYS A 133 -10.63 4.98 -12.46
CA LYS A 133 -11.25 6.13 -13.14
C LYS A 133 -10.45 7.43 -13.00
N ALA A 134 -9.53 7.44 -12.03
CA ALA A 134 -8.68 8.53 -11.61
C ALA A 134 -7.24 8.48 -12.17
N LEU A 135 -7.03 7.88 -13.34
CA LEU A 135 -5.93 8.28 -14.21
C LEU A 135 -6.40 9.34 -15.24
N PRO A 136 -6.58 10.64 -14.88
CA PRO A 136 -6.79 11.72 -15.84
C PRO A 136 -5.69 11.84 -16.91
N TRP A 137 -4.58 11.12 -16.75
CA TRP A 137 -3.38 11.15 -17.60
C TRP A 137 -3.20 9.87 -18.42
N SER A 138 -4.14 8.92 -18.30
CA SER A 138 -4.22 7.80 -19.21
C SER A 138 -4.90 8.26 -20.51
N PRO A 139 -4.28 8.08 -21.70
CA PRO A 139 -4.96 8.32 -22.98
C PRO A 139 -6.10 7.32 -23.27
N ALA A 140 -6.39 6.41 -22.34
CA ALA A 140 -7.48 5.47 -22.47
C ALA A 140 -8.82 6.19 -22.19
N GLN A 141 -9.64 6.37 -23.23
CA GLN A 141 -11.04 6.80 -23.07
C GLN A 141 -11.92 5.58 -22.78
N GLN A 142 -13.01 5.79 -22.04
CA GLN A 142 -14.03 4.78 -21.72
C GLN A 142 -14.47 3.99 -22.95
N ALA A 143 -14.19 2.70 -22.95
CA ALA A 143 -14.80 1.72 -23.83
C ALA A 143 -15.52 0.70 -22.94
N SER A 144 -16.77 0.38 -23.26
CA SER A 144 -17.56 -0.64 -22.57
C SER A 144 -17.09 -2.07 -22.88
N ARG A 145 -16.25 -2.22 -23.91
CA ARG A 145 -15.66 -3.49 -24.34
C ARG A 145 -14.45 -3.18 -25.24
N LEU A 146 -13.32 -3.81 -24.98
CA LEU A 146 -12.16 -3.80 -25.89
C LEU A 146 -12.12 -5.16 -26.59
N GLU A 147 -11.95 -5.16 -27.91
CA GLU A 147 -11.77 -6.39 -28.68
C GLU A 147 -10.27 -6.69 -28.75
N PRO A 148 -9.78 -7.75 -28.08
CA PRO A 148 -8.37 -8.09 -28.09
C PRO A 148 -7.90 -8.50 -29.48
N LYS A 149 -6.75 -7.97 -29.91
CA LYS A 149 -6.05 -8.39 -31.13
C LYS A 149 -4.76 -9.12 -30.76
N PRO A 150 -4.58 -10.39 -31.15
CA PRO A 150 -3.37 -11.14 -30.81
C PRO A 150 -2.14 -10.49 -31.46
N LEU A 151 -1.08 -10.31 -30.66
CA LEU A 151 0.21 -9.79 -31.07
C LEU A 151 1.25 -10.89 -31.25
N GLY A 152 1.12 -12.00 -30.52
CA GLY A 152 2.03 -13.14 -30.61
C GLY A 152 2.08 -13.95 -29.31
N GLN A 153 2.89 -15.01 -29.31
CA GLN A 153 3.19 -15.77 -28.10
C GLN A 153 4.45 -15.21 -27.44
N GLU A 154 4.34 -14.86 -26.16
CA GLU A 154 5.45 -14.34 -25.36
C GLU A 154 5.30 -14.80 -23.90
N LYS A 155 6.40 -14.81 -23.16
CA LYS A 155 6.35 -14.87 -21.71
C LYS A 155 6.12 -13.49 -21.15
N LEU A 156 5.22 -13.37 -20.17
CA LEU A 156 5.05 -12.11 -19.45
C LEU A 156 6.26 -11.86 -18.56
N LYS A 157 6.86 -10.67 -18.66
CA LYS A 157 7.96 -10.22 -17.81
C LYS A 157 7.62 -8.91 -17.10
N VAL A 158 8.06 -8.80 -15.85
CA VAL A 158 8.05 -7.57 -15.05
C VAL A 158 9.39 -7.50 -14.32
N GLY A 159 10.24 -6.53 -14.68
CA GLY A 159 11.63 -6.50 -14.25
C GLY A 159 12.35 -7.80 -14.61
N PHE A 160 13.00 -8.43 -13.63
CA PHE A 160 13.65 -9.72 -13.80
C PHE A 160 12.71 -10.92 -13.61
N LEU A 161 11.47 -10.72 -13.17
CA LEU A 161 10.50 -11.79 -13.01
C LEU A 161 9.85 -12.13 -14.35
N GLU A 162 9.77 -13.42 -14.65
CA GLU A 162 9.19 -13.94 -15.89
C GLU A 162 8.24 -15.10 -15.57
N LEU A 163 7.03 -15.12 -16.14
CA LEU A 163 6.16 -16.29 -16.02
C LEU A 163 6.80 -17.52 -16.70
N ASP A 164 6.72 -18.68 -16.06
CA ASP A 164 7.41 -19.89 -16.54
C ASP A 164 6.79 -20.49 -17.83
N HIS A 165 5.61 -20.00 -18.24
CA HIS A 165 4.92 -20.46 -19.44
C HIS A 165 4.67 -19.33 -20.44
N ASN A 166 4.55 -19.71 -21.71
CA ASN A 166 4.13 -18.79 -22.77
C ASN A 166 2.62 -18.55 -22.68
N GLY A 167 2.22 -17.34 -23.05
CA GLY A 167 0.82 -16.97 -23.24
C GLY A 167 0.67 -16.15 -24.51
N THR A 168 -0.57 -15.83 -24.83
CA THR A 168 -0.90 -14.95 -25.95
C THR A 168 -0.92 -13.51 -25.45
N LEU A 169 -0.06 -12.66 -26.03
CA LEU A 169 -0.14 -11.22 -25.81
C LEU A 169 -1.19 -10.64 -26.75
N GLU A 170 -2.08 -9.82 -26.21
CA GLU A 170 -3.19 -9.21 -26.93
C GLU A 170 -3.13 -7.68 -26.77
N SER A 171 -3.23 -6.96 -27.90
CA SER A 171 -3.46 -5.52 -27.87
C SER A 171 -4.93 -5.27 -27.57
N LEU A 172 -5.19 -4.46 -26.54
CA LEU A 172 -6.51 -3.93 -26.25
C LEU A 172 -6.72 -2.54 -26.88
N GLY A 173 -5.75 -2.04 -27.66
CA GLY A 173 -5.71 -0.69 -28.20
C GLY A 173 -5.24 0.36 -27.17
N ARG A 174 -4.86 1.56 -27.66
CA ARG A 174 -4.49 2.73 -26.83
C ARG A 174 -3.33 2.48 -25.84
N GLY A 175 -2.39 1.61 -26.21
CA GLY A 175 -1.24 1.25 -25.39
C GLY A 175 -1.53 0.23 -24.28
N LEU A 176 -2.77 -0.27 -24.18
CA LEU A 176 -3.15 -1.31 -23.23
C LEU A 176 -2.89 -2.69 -23.83
N ARG A 177 -2.35 -3.58 -22.99
CA ARG A 177 -2.04 -4.96 -23.35
C ARG A 177 -2.67 -5.92 -22.34
N ALA A 178 -3.25 -7.01 -22.84
CA ALA A 178 -3.58 -8.17 -22.04
C ALA A 178 -2.59 -9.29 -22.37
N TRP A 179 -2.35 -10.16 -21.41
CA TRP A 179 -1.61 -11.38 -21.60
C TRP A 179 -2.45 -12.54 -21.09
N VAL A 180 -2.65 -13.57 -21.90
CA VAL A 180 -3.53 -14.70 -21.56
C VAL A 180 -2.71 -15.98 -21.58
N GLY A 181 -2.44 -16.52 -20.40
CA GLY A 181 -1.74 -17.79 -20.20
C GLY A 181 -2.67 -18.88 -19.70
N LYS A 182 -2.07 -20.03 -19.37
CA LYS A 182 -2.77 -21.19 -18.85
C LYS A 182 -3.16 -21.01 -17.39
N GLU A 183 -2.23 -20.56 -16.55
CA GLU A 183 -2.43 -20.45 -15.09
C GLU A 183 -2.93 -19.07 -14.67
N VAL A 184 -2.63 -18.04 -15.47
CA VAL A 184 -3.00 -16.66 -15.18
C VAL A 184 -3.40 -15.92 -16.46
N SER A 185 -4.27 -14.94 -16.32
CA SER A 185 -4.39 -13.85 -17.30
C SER A 185 -3.89 -12.56 -16.65
N ALA A 186 -3.38 -11.62 -17.42
CA ALA A 186 -2.83 -10.38 -16.89
C ALA A 186 -3.26 -9.16 -17.69
N ALA A 187 -3.42 -8.05 -16.98
CA ALA A 187 -3.41 -6.71 -17.54
C ALA A 187 -2.01 -6.13 -17.42
N VAL A 188 -1.45 -5.59 -18.50
CA VAL A 188 -0.04 -5.18 -18.57
C VAL A 188 0.07 -3.68 -18.86
N SER A 189 0.86 -2.99 -18.04
CA SER A 189 1.21 -1.58 -18.17
C SER A 189 2.73 -1.41 -18.33
N ALA A 190 3.20 -0.16 -18.41
CA ALA A 190 4.63 0.13 -18.37
C ALA A 190 5.26 -0.12 -16.98
N ALA A 191 4.48 -0.02 -15.90
CA ALA A 191 4.99 -0.12 -14.53
C ALA A 191 4.92 -1.55 -13.94
N GLY A 192 4.21 -2.46 -14.62
CA GLY A 192 4.00 -3.82 -14.15
C GLY A 192 2.76 -4.48 -14.72
N ALA A 193 2.29 -5.54 -14.05
CA ALA A 193 1.15 -6.33 -14.45
C ALA A 193 0.22 -6.65 -13.27
N THR A 194 -1.08 -6.65 -13.52
CA THR A 194 -2.09 -7.18 -12.59
C THR A 194 -2.52 -8.56 -13.10
N LEU A 195 -2.17 -9.59 -12.34
CA LEU A 195 -2.45 -10.99 -12.63
C LEU A 195 -3.79 -11.41 -12.01
N LEU A 196 -4.61 -12.10 -12.80
CA LEU A 196 -5.78 -12.84 -12.39
C LEU A 196 -5.45 -14.34 -12.44
N LEU A 197 -5.45 -14.98 -11.27
CA LEU A 197 -5.15 -16.39 -11.16
C LEU A 197 -6.31 -17.27 -11.65
N LYS A 198 -6.03 -18.17 -12.59
CA LYS A 198 -6.97 -19.21 -13.04
C LYS A 198 -6.81 -20.49 -12.26
N GLU A 199 -5.60 -20.74 -11.77
CA GLU A 199 -5.22 -21.85 -10.91
C GLU A 199 -4.77 -21.31 -9.55
N ASP A 200 -4.64 -22.20 -8.55
CA ASP A 200 -4.23 -21.80 -7.20
C ASP A 200 -2.72 -21.51 -7.09
N THR A 201 -1.96 -21.76 -8.16
CA THR A 201 -0.51 -21.62 -8.19
C THR A 201 -0.03 -20.94 -9.46
N VAL A 202 0.97 -20.07 -9.35
CA VAL A 202 1.69 -19.51 -10.49
C VAL A 202 3.20 -19.62 -10.28
N ASN A 203 3.88 -20.11 -11.31
CA ASN A 203 5.35 -20.25 -11.30
C ASN A 203 6.03 -19.12 -12.06
N MET A 204 7.02 -18.51 -11.42
CA MET A 204 7.82 -17.41 -11.95
C MET A 204 9.30 -17.78 -11.94
N ARG A 205 10.00 -17.51 -13.03
CA ARG A 205 11.45 -17.51 -13.09
C ARG A 205 11.97 -16.19 -12.56
N THR A 206 13.01 -16.27 -11.74
CA THR A 206 13.67 -15.10 -11.15
C THR A 206 15.10 -14.96 -11.67
N GLY A 207 15.73 -16.08 -12.04
CA GLY A 207 17.17 -16.10 -12.36
C GLY A 207 18.08 -15.80 -11.16
N LEU A 208 17.51 -15.68 -9.95
CA LEU A 208 18.24 -15.43 -8.70
C LEU A 208 18.39 -16.72 -7.90
N PHE A 209 19.58 -16.97 -7.36
CA PHE A 209 19.87 -18.11 -6.49
C PHE A 209 19.82 -17.74 -5.00
N ASP A 210 20.15 -16.49 -4.66
CA ASP A 210 20.01 -15.93 -3.32
C ASP A 210 18.94 -14.84 -3.31
N PHE A 211 17.95 -14.98 -2.42
CA PHE A 211 16.86 -14.02 -2.30
C PHE A 211 17.06 -13.10 -1.11
N MET A 212 17.47 -11.87 -1.38
CA MET A 212 17.22 -10.80 -0.42
C MET A 212 15.80 -10.28 -0.68
N VAL A 213 14.95 -10.35 0.34
CA VAL A 213 13.56 -9.89 0.24
C VAL A 213 13.30 -8.76 1.22
N SER A 214 12.26 -7.98 0.97
CA SER A 214 11.61 -7.15 1.98
C SER A 214 10.14 -7.56 2.08
N VAL A 215 9.69 -7.84 3.31
CA VAL A 215 8.30 -8.20 3.61
C VAL A 215 7.66 -7.08 4.42
N LEU A 216 6.40 -6.74 4.10
CA LEU A 216 5.65 -5.74 4.85
C LEU A 216 5.07 -6.35 6.13
N TYR A 217 5.60 -5.92 7.28
CA TYR A 217 4.93 -6.05 8.57
C TYR A 217 4.18 -4.76 8.87
N PRO A 218 3.30 -4.73 9.90
CA PRO A 218 2.62 -3.50 10.27
C PRO A 218 3.65 -2.40 10.50
N LEU A 219 3.43 -1.20 9.99
CA LEU A 219 4.32 -0.05 10.09
C LEU A 219 5.66 -0.16 9.34
N ARG A 220 6.20 -1.33 8.98
CA ARG A 220 7.56 -1.39 8.41
C ARG A 220 7.81 -2.58 7.50
N PHE A 221 8.59 -2.35 6.45
CA PHE A 221 9.28 -3.39 5.69
C PHE A 221 10.49 -3.89 6.47
N VAL A 222 10.60 -5.21 6.55
CA VAL A 222 11.76 -5.88 7.14
C VAL A 222 12.45 -6.66 6.05
N SER A 223 13.73 -6.38 5.86
CA SER A 223 14.56 -7.07 4.89
C SER A 223 15.32 -8.22 5.52
N PHE A 224 15.30 -9.37 4.88
CA PHE A 224 16.07 -10.54 5.30
C PHE A 224 16.34 -11.44 4.11
N ARG A 225 17.29 -12.37 4.28
CA ARG A 225 17.64 -13.34 3.25
C ARG A 225 16.78 -14.60 3.42
N LEU A 226 16.15 -15.03 2.33
CA LEU A 226 15.50 -16.33 2.23
C LEU A 226 16.42 -17.31 1.52
N ARG A 227 16.41 -18.56 1.98
CA ARG A 227 17.15 -19.65 1.34
C ARG A 227 16.20 -20.43 0.41
N PRO A 228 16.74 -21.10 -0.61
CA PRO A 228 15.98 -22.09 -1.37
C PRO A 228 15.33 -23.11 -0.42
N GLY A 229 14.05 -23.41 -0.66
CA GLY A 229 13.23 -24.25 0.21
C GLY A 229 12.46 -23.50 1.30
N SER A 230 12.74 -22.20 1.52
CA SER A 230 11.91 -21.37 2.41
C SER A 230 10.54 -21.09 1.80
N SER A 231 9.53 -20.98 2.67
CA SER A 231 8.22 -20.43 2.34
C SER A 231 7.82 -19.35 3.33
N LEU A 232 6.98 -18.43 2.88
CA LEU A 232 6.39 -17.39 3.73
C LEU A 232 4.99 -17.05 3.24
N THR A 233 4.15 -16.58 4.13
CA THR A 233 2.81 -16.08 3.82
C THR A 233 2.78 -14.57 4.07
N THR A 234 2.38 -13.78 3.07
CA THR A 234 2.36 -12.31 3.14
C THR A 234 1.32 -11.70 2.21
N ASN A 235 1.10 -10.39 2.33
CA ASN A 235 0.40 -9.57 1.34
C ASN A 235 1.34 -8.83 0.40
N VAL A 236 2.59 -8.60 0.83
CA VAL A 236 3.57 -7.81 0.10
C VAL A 236 4.94 -8.46 0.22
N LEU A 237 5.50 -8.79 -0.93
CA LEU A 237 6.84 -9.35 -1.07
C LEU A 237 7.61 -8.53 -2.10
N THR A 238 8.66 -7.85 -1.66
CA THR A 238 9.62 -7.19 -2.56
C THR A 238 10.85 -8.05 -2.70
N LEU A 239 11.19 -8.43 -3.92
CA LEU A 239 12.41 -9.16 -4.25
C LEU A 239 13.49 -8.15 -4.65
N LYS A 240 14.65 -8.21 -4.00
CA LYS A 240 15.79 -7.37 -4.35
C LYS A 240 16.62 -8.08 -5.43
N GLY A 241 16.72 -7.46 -6.60
CA GLY A 241 17.52 -7.90 -7.73
C GLY A 241 18.14 -6.69 -8.44
N PRO A 242 18.54 -6.82 -9.72
CA PRO A 242 19.07 -5.69 -10.51
C PRO A 242 18.11 -4.49 -10.52
N THR A 243 16.82 -4.79 -10.72
CA THR A 243 15.70 -3.88 -10.48
C THR A 243 14.81 -4.55 -9.44
N ALA A 244 14.45 -3.88 -8.35
CA ALA A 244 13.53 -4.46 -7.37
C ALA A 244 12.16 -4.74 -8.03
N VAL A 245 11.56 -5.87 -7.72
CA VAL A 245 10.21 -6.24 -8.20
C VAL A 245 9.38 -6.62 -6.99
N SER A 246 8.15 -6.11 -6.93
CA SER A 246 7.25 -6.33 -5.80
C SER A 246 5.99 -7.05 -6.24
N ILE A 247 5.59 -8.04 -5.44
CA ILE A 247 4.34 -8.78 -5.57
C ILE A 247 3.45 -8.34 -4.42
N VAL A 248 2.27 -7.84 -4.75
CA VAL A 248 1.32 -7.24 -3.81
C VAL A 248 -0.03 -7.90 -3.97
N SER A 249 -0.76 -8.12 -2.88
CA SER A 249 -2.18 -8.48 -2.91
C SER A 249 -2.88 -8.03 -1.62
N PRO A 250 -4.11 -7.48 -1.70
CA PRO A 250 -4.95 -7.25 -0.52
C PRO A 250 -5.23 -8.51 0.30
N ASN A 251 -5.22 -9.67 -0.34
CA ASN A 251 -5.40 -10.96 0.31
C ASN A 251 -4.04 -11.65 0.52
N PRO A 252 -3.88 -12.47 1.56
CA PRO A 252 -2.67 -13.26 1.76
C PRO A 252 -2.37 -14.17 0.58
N PHE A 253 -1.09 -14.28 0.22
CA PHE A 253 -0.55 -15.30 -0.66
C PHE A 253 0.66 -15.95 -0.01
N LYS A 254 0.93 -17.19 -0.37
CA LYS A 254 2.13 -17.90 0.05
C LYS A 254 3.17 -17.87 -1.06
N ALA A 255 4.40 -17.52 -0.71
CA ALA A 255 5.54 -17.54 -1.61
C ALA A 255 6.47 -18.69 -1.23
N LEU A 256 6.80 -19.54 -2.20
CA LEU A 256 7.78 -20.61 -2.06
C LEU A 256 9.01 -20.28 -2.90
N ILE A 257 10.15 -20.19 -2.20
CA ILE A 257 11.43 -19.79 -2.79
C ILE A 257 12.18 -21.05 -3.23
N LYS A 258 12.61 -21.08 -4.49
CA LYS A 258 13.40 -22.17 -5.08
C LYS A 258 14.57 -21.57 -5.85
N ASP A 259 15.57 -22.39 -6.16
CA ASP A 259 16.70 -21.95 -6.98
C ASP A 259 16.22 -21.42 -8.34
N GLY A 260 16.51 -20.15 -8.63
CA GLY A 260 16.14 -19.49 -9.88
C GLY A 260 14.64 -19.28 -10.10
N SER A 261 13.79 -19.62 -9.13
CA SER A 261 12.34 -19.66 -9.30
C SER A 261 11.57 -19.30 -8.02
N LEU A 262 10.34 -18.84 -8.23
CA LEU A 262 9.39 -18.44 -7.21
C LEU A 262 8.04 -19.03 -7.57
N THR A 263 7.45 -19.78 -6.66
CA THR A 263 6.05 -20.23 -6.78
C THR A 263 5.20 -19.37 -5.86
N ILE A 264 4.11 -18.81 -6.38
CA ILE A 264 3.08 -18.13 -5.57
C ILE A 264 1.85 -19.01 -5.50
N GLU A 265 1.34 -19.26 -4.30
CA GLU A 265 0.08 -19.95 -4.03
C GLU A 265 -0.94 -18.94 -3.49
N ALA A 266 -2.08 -18.82 -4.16
CA ALA A 266 -3.21 -18.00 -3.74
C ALA A 266 -4.51 -18.55 -4.34
N PRO A 267 -5.67 -18.39 -3.70
CA PRO A 267 -6.92 -18.96 -4.20
C PRO A 267 -7.22 -18.54 -5.64
N ARG A 268 -7.79 -19.44 -6.44
CA ARG A 268 -8.30 -19.14 -7.78
C ARG A 268 -9.12 -17.85 -7.80
N GLY A 269 -8.82 -17.00 -8.76
CA GLY A 269 -9.42 -15.68 -8.91
C GLY A 269 -8.78 -14.62 -8.02
N SER A 270 -7.72 -14.91 -7.27
CA SER A 270 -6.95 -13.87 -6.60
C SER A 270 -6.34 -12.91 -7.60
N LEU A 271 -6.24 -11.64 -7.19
CA LEU A 271 -5.52 -10.61 -7.91
C LEU A 271 -4.16 -10.42 -7.27
N LEU A 272 -3.11 -10.57 -8.08
CA LEU A 272 -1.74 -10.30 -7.70
C LEU A 272 -1.21 -9.14 -8.55
N TYR A 273 -0.65 -8.12 -7.91
CA TYR A 273 -0.06 -6.98 -8.58
C TYR A 273 1.45 -7.17 -8.56
N VAL A 274 2.05 -7.32 -9.74
CA VAL A 274 3.50 -7.46 -9.90
C VAL A 274 4.02 -6.16 -10.50
N VAL A 275 4.80 -5.41 -9.74
CA VAL A 275 5.25 -4.05 -10.11
C VAL A 275 6.76 -3.94 -10.03
N GLU A 276 7.34 -3.21 -10.97
CA GLU A 276 8.73 -2.78 -10.85
C GLU A 276 8.84 -1.68 -9.78
N GLY A 277 9.76 -1.87 -8.85
CA GLY A 277 9.97 -0.95 -7.73
C GLY A 277 10.15 -1.65 -6.40
N GLY A 278 10.74 -0.92 -5.45
CA GLY A 278 10.98 -1.38 -4.09
C GLY A 278 9.80 -1.13 -3.15
N GLU A 279 10.10 -1.08 -1.86
CA GLU A 279 9.16 -0.96 -0.72
C GLU A 279 8.11 0.15 -0.88
N VAL A 280 8.53 1.34 -1.33
CA VAL A 280 7.62 2.48 -1.55
C VAL A 280 6.56 2.15 -2.59
N GLN A 281 6.98 1.58 -3.73
CA GLN A 281 6.07 1.26 -4.82
C GLN A 281 5.14 0.12 -4.42
N ALA A 282 5.67 -0.91 -3.75
CA ALA A 282 4.89 -2.03 -3.24
C ALA A 282 3.77 -1.55 -2.30
N PHE A 283 4.08 -0.62 -1.39
CA PHE A 283 3.11 -0.09 -0.45
C PHE A 283 2.07 0.82 -1.10
N ARG A 284 2.48 1.67 -2.04
CA ARG A 284 1.54 2.49 -2.82
C ARG A 284 0.58 1.61 -3.60
N THR A 285 1.07 0.54 -4.23
CA THR A 285 0.25 -0.45 -4.91
C THR A 285 -0.73 -1.15 -3.95
N LEU A 286 -0.33 -1.46 -2.71
CA LEU A 286 -1.26 -2.01 -1.71
C LEU A 286 -2.38 -1.01 -1.38
N LEU A 287 -2.03 0.26 -1.14
CA LEU A 287 -3.02 1.32 -0.88
C LEU A 287 -3.95 1.53 -2.07
N GLU A 288 -3.42 1.54 -3.29
CA GLU A 288 -4.19 1.59 -4.54
C GLU A 288 -5.19 0.43 -4.64
N ALA A 289 -4.79 -0.78 -4.22
CA ALA A 289 -5.61 -1.97 -4.31
C ALA A 289 -6.76 -2.01 -3.28
N ILE A 290 -6.61 -1.35 -2.13
CA ILE A 290 -7.62 -1.36 -1.06
C ILE A 290 -8.50 -0.11 -1.05
N VAL A 291 -8.02 1.03 -1.55
CA VAL A 291 -8.77 2.30 -1.50
C VAL A 291 -9.82 2.36 -2.61
N ARG A 292 -11.09 2.66 -2.23
CA ARG A 292 -12.17 2.91 -3.18
C ARG A 292 -12.10 4.34 -3.73
N TRP A 293 -12.22 4.46 -5.03
CA TRP A 293 -12.13 5.72 -5.77
C TRP A 293 -13.51 6.36 -5.97
N GLY A 294 -13.64 7.67 -5.71
CA GLY A 294 -14.86 8.43 -5.97
C GLY A 294 -14.82 9.22 -7.29
N GLY A 295 -15.86 9.08 -8.15
CA GLY A 295 -16.28 10.08 -9.15
C GLY A 295 -15.55 10.16 -10.52
N ARG A 296 -16.11 10.93 -11.49
CA ARG A 296 -15.65 11.16 -12.91
C ARG A 296 -15.07 12.59 -13.04
N SER A 297 -13.83 12.80 -13.51
CA SER A 297 -13.16 14.11 -13.81
C SER A 297 -11.75 14.32 -13.17
N LYS A 298 -11.13 15.47 -13.50
CA LYS A 298 -9.69 15.76 -13.69
C LYS A 298 -9.04 16.63 -12.61
N MET A 299 -9.63 16.79 -11.43
CA MET A 299 -9.05 17.69 -10.41
C MET A 299 -8.09 16.95 -9.48
N ARG A 300 -6.85 17.44 -9.41
CA ARG A 300 -5.87 17.05 -8.39
C ARG A 300 -6.07 17.94 -7.18
N LEU A 301 -6.19 17.38 -5.98
CA LEU A 301 -6.03 18.14 -4.74
C LEU A 301 -4.65 18.81 -4.71
N GLY A 302 -3.68 18.16 -5.35
CA GLY A 302 -2.29 18.55 -5.40
C GLY A 302 -1.43 17.42 -5.97
N SER A 303 -0.14 17.48 -5.72
CA SER A 303 0.78 16.37 -5.92
C SER A 303 1.64 16.17 -4.68
N VAL A 304 2.04 14.94 -4.44
CA VAL A 304 3.11 14.63 -3.49
C VAL A 304 4.38 14.39 -4.26
N MET A 305 5.42 15.15 -3.93
CA MET A 305 6.74 14.87 -4.47
C MET A 305 7.20 13.49 -3.96
N PRO A 306 7.79 12.67 -4.83
CA PRO A 306 8.17 11.31 -4.47
C PRO A 306 9.19 11.32 -3.33
N GLY A 307 8.74 10.88 -2.15
CA GLY A 307 9.56 10.51 -1.00
C GLY A 307 9.30 9.05 -0.59
N PRO A 308 9.83 8.61 0.56
CA PRO A 308 9.64 7.24 1.06
C PRO A 308 8.22 6.98 1.60
N ALA A 309 7.43 8.03 1.79
CA ALA A 309 6.08 7.93 2.33
C ALA A 309 5.00 7.84 1.24
N ALA A 310 3.89 7.24 1.63
CA ALA A 310 2.61 7.34 0.97
C ALA A 310 1.71 8.31 1.76
N VAL A 311 0.97 9.16 1.05
CA VAL A 311 -0.01 10.10 1.61
C VAL A 311 -1.42 9.77 1.09
N LEU A 312 -2.34 9.44 1.98
CA LEU A 312 -3.74 9.19 1.66
C LEU A 312 -4.61 10.29 2.28
N ALA A 313 -5.41 10.98 1.50
CA ALA A 313 -6.44 11.86 2.01
C ALA A 313 -7.63 11.06 2.53
N ASP A 314 -7.83 11.12 3.85
CA ASP A 314 -8.81 10.33 4.57
C ASP A 314 -10.20 10.96 4.50
N SER A 315 -10.33 12.20 4.97
CA SER A 315 -11.61 12.87 5.13
C SER A 315 -11.48 14.37 4.94
N VAL A 316 -12.60 14.97 4.57
CA VAL A 316 -12.78 16.39 4.39
C VAL A 316 -14.04 16.80 5.17
N ARG A 317 -13.95 17.88 5.96
CA ARG A 317 -15.09 18.40 6.72
C ARG A 317 -15.23 19.91 6.52
N SER A 318 -16.45 20.35 6.23
CA SER A 318 -16.77 21.78 6.18
C SER A 318 -17.00 22.32 7.59
N GLU A 319 -16.16 23.25 8.06
CA GLU A 319 -16.35 23.88 9.37
C GLU A 319 -17.13 25.22 9.29
N SER A 320 -16.91 26.04 8.26
CA SER A 320 -17.46 27.40 8.17
C SER A 320 -17.49 27.95 6.73
N ALA A 321 -18.13 29.11 6.53
CA ALA A 321 -18.14 29.80 5.24
C ALA A 321 -16.72 30.24 4.84
N GLY A 322 -16.04 29.44 4.02
CA GLY A 322 -14.76 29.79 3.38
C GLY A 322 -13.57 28.89 3.72
N THR A 323 -13.67 28.01 4.71
CA THR A 323 -12.58 27.06 5.07
C THR A 323 -13.07 25.62 5.18
N VAL A 324 -12.17 24.68 4.89
CA VAL A 324 -12.40 23.25 4.95
C VAL A 324 -11.26 22.58 5.70
N ASP A 325 -11.60 21.59 6.53
CA ASP A 325 -10.63 20.72 7.16
C ASP A 325 -10.36 19.52 6.26
N LEU A 326 -9.09 19.27 5.97
CA LEU A 326 -8.61 18.15 5.18
C LEU A 326 -7.67 17.31 6.05
N ASN A 327 -8.00 16.04 6.22
CA ASN A 327 -7.16 15.07 6.92
C ASN A 327 -6.37 14.23 5.92
N LEU A 328 -5.05 14.25 6.04
CA LEU A 328 -4.13 13.44 5.27
C LEU A 328 -3.46 12.43 6.20
N LEU A 329 -3.56 11.15 5.88
CA LEU A 329 -2.82 10.08 6.50
C LEU A 329 -1.47 9.92 5.78
N VAL A 330 -0.38 10.06 6.51
CA VAL A 330 1.00 9.91 6.03
C VAL A 330 1.59 8.64 6.63
N LEU A 331 2.02 7.75 5.76
CA LEU A 331 2.46 6.40 6.08
C LEU A 331 3.86 6.18 5.49
N ASN A 332 4.83 5.86 6.32
CA ASN A 332 6.18 5.52 5.85
C ASN A 332 6.60 4.14 6.38
N PRO A 333 6.32 3.07 5.62
CA PRO A 333 6.76 1.74 6.01
C PRO A 333 8.20 1.43 5.62
N THR A 334 8.92 2.34 4.95
CA THR A 334 10.29 2.03 4.49
C THR A 334 11.28 2.01 5.65
N GLY A 335 12.48 1.51 5.39
CA GLY A 335 13.61 1.59 6.32
C GLY A 335 14.24 2.98 6.49
N TYR A 336 13.74 4.01 5.81
CA TYR A 336 14.36 5.34 5.75
C TYR A 336 13.41 6.42 6.27
N ASP A 337 13.94 7.39 7.01
CA ASP A 337 13.19 8.60 7.33
C ASP A 337 12.96 9.44 6.08
N GLY A 338 11.88 10.21 6.08
CA GLY A 338 11.59 11.12 4.99
C GLY A 338 10.72 12.28 5.38
N GLU A 339 10.53 13.18 4.42
CA GLU A 339 9.73 14.38 4.56
C GLU A 339 8.97 14.61 3.25
N PRO A 340 7.89 13.86 2.98
CA PRO A 340 7.08 14.06 1.78
C PRO A 340 6.64 15.53 1.67
N GLU A 341 6.92 16.13 0.53
CA GLU A 341 6.42 17.46 0.18
C GLU A 341 5.07 17.31 -0.53
N ILE A 342 4.02 17.76 0.14
CA ILE A 342 2.64 17.77 -0.33
C ILE A 342 2.37 19.15 -0.91
N ARG A 343 2.14 19.24 -2.21
CA ARG A 343 1.83 20.49 -2.93
C ARG A 343 0.35 20.52 -3.28
N LEU A 344 -0.44 21.15 -2.42
CA LEU A 344 -1.86 21.35 -2.65
C LEU A 344 -2.08 22.49 -3.66
N ASN A 345 -3.13 22.36 -4.47
CA ASN A 345 -3.60 23.42 -5.36
C ASN A 345 -4.43 24.49 -4.60
N LEU A 346 -4.56 24.34 -3.28
CA LEU A 346 -5.32 25.23 -2.40
C LEU A 346 -4.40 25.78 -1.29
N PRO A 347 -4.57 27.05 -0.88
CA PRO A 347 -3.81 27.63 0.22
C PRO A 347 -4.07 26.91 1.55
N VAL A 348 -3.00 26.68 2.32
CA VAL A 348 -3.07 26.12 3.67
C VAL A 348 -2.95 27.25 4.69
N GLU A 349 -3.97 27.45 5.52
CA GLU A 349 -3.94 28.44 6.59
C GLU A 349 -3.21 27.94 7.82
N ARG A 350 -3.46 26.68 8.19
CA ARG A 350 -2.85 26.02 9.35
C ARG A 350 -2.70 24.54 9.08
N ALA A 351 -1.63 23.95 9.58
CA ALA A 351 -1.41 22.51 9.57
C ALA A 351 -1.08 22.02 10.98
N GLU A 352 -1.63 20.87 11.33
CA GLU A 352 -1.28 20.13 12.54
C GLU A 352 -0.90 18.70 12.14
N VAL A 353 0.27 18.22 12.54
CA VAL A 353 0.72 16.85 12.29
C VAL A 353 0.62 16.07 13.60
N CYS A 354 -0.27 15.09 13.63
CA CYS A 354 -0.52 14.23 14.78
C CYS A 354 0.03 12.83 14.59
N SER A 355 0.57 12.26 15.66
CA SER A 355 0.88 10.84 15.77
C SER A 355 0.24 10.29 17.06
N HIS A 356 0.45 9.00 17.34
CA HIS A 356 0.07 8.41 18.62
C HIS A 356 0.79 9.05 19.83
N LEU A 357 1.87 9.80 19.61
CA LEU A 357 2.65 10.48 20.65
C LEU A 357 2.16 11.90 20.96
N GLY A 358 1.38 12.50 20.07
CA GLY A 358 0.94 13.90 20.20
C GLY A 358 0.87 14.61 18.85
N CYS A 359 0.50 15.88 18.89
CA CYS A 359 0.35 16.74 17.72
C CYS A 359 1.36 17.90 17.77
N LEU A 360 1.88 18.24 16.60
CA LEU A 360 2.75 19.39 16.38
C LEU A 360 2.08 20.33 15.39
N GLU A 361 2.00 21.61 15.74
CA GLU A 361 1.59 22.64 14.78
C GLU A 361 2.72 22.96 13.82
N VAL A 362 2.38 23.02 12.53
CA VAL A 362 3.31 23.35 11.46
C VAL A 362 2.77 24.62 10.77
N PRO A 363 3.62 25.62 10.50
CA PRO A 363 3.19 26.81 9.78
C PRO A 363 2.52 26.43 8.45
N GLY A 364 1.33 26.98 8.19
CA GLY A 364 0.69 26.84 6.89
C GLY A 364 1.45 27.58 5.80
N ASP A 365 1.37 27.10 4.57
CA ASP A 365 1.92 27.80 3.40
C ASP A 365 0.79 28.27 2.48
N LYS A 366 0.79 29.58 2.19
CA LYS A 366 -0.14 30.20 1.23
C LYS A 366 0.04 29.67 -0.19
N ARG A 367 1.20 29.08 -0.53
CA ARG A 367 1.45 28.39 -1.80
C ARG A 367 0.92 26.94 -1.80
N GLY A 368 0.36 26.47 -0.69
CA GLY A 368 -0.16 25.11 -0.56
C GLY A 368 0.91 24.04 -0.36
N THR A 369 2.16 24.41 -0.07
CA THR A 369 3.25 23.44 0.14
C THR A 369 3.36 23.07 1.62
N LEU A 370 3.26 21.78 1.92
CA LEU A 370 3.44 21.24 3.25
C LEU A 370 4.52 20.18 3.23
N ARG A 371 5.42 20.25 4.20
CA ARG A 371 6.40 19.20 4.46
C ARG A 371 6.02 18.49 5.74
N VAL A 372 5.76 17.18 5.65
CA VAL A 372 5.32 16.38 6.80
C VAL A 372 6.46 15.47 7.21
N PRO A 373 6.99 15.56 8.43
CA PRO A 373 7.95 14.60 8.94
C PRO A 373 7.35 13.20 8.91
N ALA A 374 8.01 12.27 8.22
CA ALA A 374 7.59 10.90 8.07
C ALA A 374 8.79 9.99 8.39
N PRO A 375 9.15 9.82 9.67
CA PRO A 375 10.18 8.85 10.06
C PRO A 375 9.79 7.43 9.63
N SER A 376 10.76 6.54 9.54
CA SER A 376 10.51 5.11 9.31
C SER A 376 9.54 4.57 10.37
N GLY A 377 8.48 3.89 9.93
CA GLY A 377 7.40 3.46 10.83
C GLY A 377 6.30 4.50 11.06
N CYS A 378 6.35 5.67 10.42
CA CYS A 378 5.35 6.73 10.63
C CYS A 378 3.95 6.26 10.24
N TYR A 379 3.04 6.54 11.16
CA TYR A 379 1.59 6.51 11.00
C TYR A 379 1.05 7.82 11.55
N CYS A 380 1.00 8.82 10.68
CA CYS A 380 0.83 10.22 11.07
C CYS A 380 -0.40 10.82 10.38
N LEU A 381 -1.19 11.63 11.09
CA LEU A 381 -2.36 12.32 10.57
C LEU A 381 -2.05 13.82 10.48
N ALA A 382 -1.91 14.34 9.26
CA ALA A 382 -1.81 15.78 9.00
C ALA A 382 -3.22 16.36 8.81
N LYS A 383 -3.66 17.20 9.75
CA LYS A 383 -4.92 17.94 9.69
C LYS A 383 -4.65 19.34 9.16
N LEU A 384 -5.29 19.69 8.05
CA LEU A 384 -5.04 20.92 7.33
C LEU A 384 -6.31 21.75 7.31
N LYS A 385 -6.18 23.03 7.66
CA LYS A 385 -7.22 24.02 7.42
C LYS A 385 -6.91 24.75 6.12
N ILE A 386 -7.73 24.51 5.10
CA ILE A 386 -7.53 25.05 3.75
C ILE A 386 -8.65 26.02 3.39
N LYS A 387 -8.30 27.05 2.59
CA LYS A 387 -9.31 27.94 2.02
C LYS A 387 -10.07 27.24 0.90
N ARG A 388 -11.39 27.46 0.85
CA ARG A 388 -12.19 27.08 -0.33
C ARG A 388 -11.69 27.85 -1.55
N ALA A 389 -11.76 27.20 -2.71
CA ALA A 389 -11.63 27.91 -3.98
C ALA A 389 -12.77 28.93 -4.08
N SER A 390 -12.46 30.21 -4.19
CA SER A 390 -13.43 31.24 -4.57
C SER A 390 -13.70 31.15 -6.08
N LYS A 391 -14.94 31.41 -6.51
CA LYS A 391 -15.27 31.55 -7.94
C LYS A 391 -14.32 32.57 -8.60
N PRO A 392 -13.75 32.27 -9.78
CA PRO A 392 -13.18 33.31 -10.63
C PRO A 392 -14.26 34.31 -11.07
#